data_AF-A0A7D9M7R7-F1
#
_entry.id   AF-A0A7D9M7R7-F1
#
_cell.length_a   1.000
_cell.length_b   1.000
_cell.length_c   1.000
_cell.angle_alpha   90.00
_cell.angle_beta   90.00
_cell.angle_gamma   90.00
#
_symmetry.space_group_name_H-M   'P 1'
#
loop_
_entity.id
_entity.type
_entity.pdbx_description
1 polymer ?
#
loop_
_entity_poly.entity_id
_entity_poly.type
_entity_poly.pdbx_seq_one_letter_code
_entity_poly.pdbx_strand_id
1 'polypeptide(L)'
;MHHAKQIWTSQSNKAQSGVYKISVGNNQVIDVYCQMTSVSGCKGGGWTLVMKIDGSSSIFKYSSSYWTSRSTYGDNAYGRNGGLDNRQYKGSTYWRTSFKEICVGMKYGGRLRAFSFSYPATSLYDLIADGKYRQTHVGRAQWKSLISGSSLQRNCNKEGFNIYVGSHHTRVRLGLVANEQNDCKSPDSFIGLGAGGGLNYLWQWCRSNSHTSANAAGNLAQCGADNGNKNARAMAYILVR
;
A
#
# COMPACT_ATOMS: atom_id res chain seq x y z
N MET A 1 24.64 -14.87 2.55
CA MET A 1 23.15 -14.94 2.51
C MET A 1 22.61 -13.62 2.03
N HIS A 2 21.55 -13.66 1.23
CA HIS A 2 21.27 -12.66 0.21
C HIS A 2 19.85 -12.10 0.34
N HIS A 3 19.62 -10.83 0.01
CA HIS A 3 18.27 -10.28 -0.17
C HIS A 3 17.55 -11.02 -1.30
N ALA A 4 16.21 -10.96 -1.36
CA ALA A 4 15.43 -11.62 -2.41
C ALA A 4 15.95 -11.33 -3.83
N LYS A 5 16.38 -10.08 -4.11
CA LYS A 5 17.01 -9.70 -5.38
C LYS A 5 18.30 -10.47 -5.67
N GLN A 6 19.17 -10.59 -4.67
CA GLN A 6 20.45 -11.27 -4.81
C GLN A 6 20.26 -12.78 -5.04
N ILE A 7 19.28 -13.41 -4.36
CA ILE A 7 18.88 -14.81 -4.60
C ILE A 7 18.36 -14.97 -6.04
N TRP A 8 17.51 -14.05 -6.49
CA TRP A 8 16.95 -14.08 -7.84
C TRP A 8 18.04 -13.98 -8.91
N THR A 9 18.99 -13.07 -8.74
CA THR A 9 20.13 -12.90 -9.65
C THR A 9 21.06 -14.11 -9.63
N SER A 10 21.37 -14.69 -8.45
CA SER A 10 22.28 -15.84 -8.36
C SER A 10 21.73 -17.10 -9.02
N GLN A 11 20.41 -17.21 -9.15
CA GLN A 11 19.74 -18.30 -9.87
C GLN A 11 19.44 -17.95 -11.34
N SER A 12 20.20 -17.04 -11.94
CA SER A 12 20.02 -16.61 -13.34
C SER A 12 18.59 -16.17 -13.65
N ASN A 13 17.91 -15.52 -12.69
CA ASN A 13 16.54 -15.04 -12.77
C ASN A 13 15.47 -16.14 -12.92
N LYS A 14 15.79 -17.40 -12.61
CA LYS A 14 14.88 -18.57 -12.74
C LYS A 14 14.28 -19.05 -11.42
N ALA A 15 14.57 -18.37 -10.31
CA ALA A 15 14.02 -18.71 -9.00
C ALA A 15 12.49 -18.69 -9.00
N GLN A 16 11.87 -19.64 -8.32
CA GLN A 16 10.41 -19.70 -8.16
C GLN A 16 9.96 -18.86 -6.97
N SER A 17 8.75 -18.27 -7.03
CA SER A 17 8.22 -17.53 -5.89
C SER A 17 7.90 -18.48 -4.73
N GLY A 18 8.20 -18.07 -3.50
CA GLY A 18 8.09 -18.94 -2.34
C GLY A 18 8.69 -18.30 -1.08
N VAL A 19 8.77 -19.07 0.00
CA VAL A 19 9.42 -18.60 1.23
C VAL A 19 10.91 -18.89 1.18
N TYR A 20 11.71 -17.85 1.45
CA TYR A 20 13.16 -17.91 1.47
C TYR A 20 13.71 -17.33 2.77
N LYS A 21 14.90 -17.81 3.13
CA LYS A 21 15.74 -17.21 4.17
C LYS A 21 16.50 -16.03 3.58
N ILE A 22 16.20 -14.82 4.05
CA ILE A 22 16.92 -13.60 3.63
C ILE A 22 17.70 -13.00 4.80
N SER A 23 18.84 -12.36 4.49
CA SER A 23 19.56 -11.57 5.49
C SER A 23 18.88 -10.21 5.67
N VAL A 24 18.79 -9.75 6.92
CA VAL A 24 18.23 -8.45 7.31
C VAL A 24 19.21 -7.60 8.10
N GLY A 25 20.51 -7.81 7.88
CA GLY A 25 21.59 -7.15 8.62
C GLY A 25 21.90 -7.81 9.97
N ASN A 26 23.01 -7.39 10.59
CA ASN A 26 23.48 -7.86 11.91
C ASN A 26 23.54 -9.39 12.07
N ASN A 27 23.94 -10.10 11.02
CA ASN A 27 23.94 -11.58 10.95
C ASN A 27 22.59 -12.25 11.23
N GLN A 28 21.49 -11.50 11.16
CA GLN A 28 20.14 -12.03 11.34
C GLN A 28 19.55 -12.47 10.01
N VAL A 29 18.75 -13.53 10.10
CA VAL A 29 18.07 -14.17 8.97
C VAL A 29 16.62 -14.38 9.34
N ILE A 30 15.72 -14.18 8.40
CA ILE A 30 14.29 -14.42 8.57
C ILE A 30 13.72 -15.17 7.37
N ASP A 31 12.68 -15.97 7.63
CA ASP A 31 11.86 -16.55 6.57
C ASP A 31 10.84 -15.52 6.09
N VAL A 32 10.79 -15.28 4.77
CA VAL A 32 9.81 -14.38 4.17
C VAL A 32 9.45 -14.83 2.77
N TYR A 33 8.22 -14.52 2.35
CA TYR A 33 7.83 -14.68 0.97
C TYR A 33 8.63 -13.76 0.05
N CYS A 34 9.29 -14.35 -0.93
CA CYS A 34 9.95 -13.66 -2.01
C CYS A 34 9.20 -13.94 -3.32
N GLN A 35 8.73 -12.88 -3.94
CA GLN A 35 8.14 -12.90 -5.27
C GLN A 35 9.28 -12.86 -6.30
N MET A 36 9.65 -14.04 -6.80
CA MET A 36 10.75 -14.24 -7.74
C MET A 36 10.28 -14.19 -9.20
N THR A 37 9.02 -14.52 -9.45
CA THR A 37 8.40 -14.37 -10.77
C THR A 37 7.89 -12.94 -10.96
N SER A 38 7.84 -12.47 -12.21
CA SER A 38 7.40 -11.11 -12.53
C SER A 38 5.95 -10.87 -12.10
N VAL A 39 5.70 -9.76 -11.41
CA VAL A 39 4.35 -9.23 -11.19
C VAL A 39 4.11 -8.14 -12.22
N SER A 40 2.99 -8.20 -12.94
CA SER A 40 2.66 -7.18 -13.94
C SER A 40 2.72 -5.77 -13.32
N GLY A 41 3.64 -4.94 -13.84
CA GLY A 41 3.90 -3.58 -13.37
C GLY A 41 5.03 -3.42 -12.35
N CYS A 42 5.49 -4.50 -11.71
CA CYS A 42 6.71 -4.50 -10.90
C CYS A 42 7.83 -5.22 -11.67
N LYS A 43 8.81 -4.45 -12.14
CA LYS A 43 9.82 -4.95 -13.10
C LYS A 43 10.70 -6.04 -12.46
N GLY A 44 10.74 -7.21 -13.10
CA GLY A 44 11.57 -8.36 -12.70
C GLY A 44 11.12 -9.06 -11.41
N GLY A 45 11.97 -9.95 -10.90
CA GLY A 45 11.76 -10.70 -9.66
C GLY A 45 12.59 -10.21 -8.48
N GLY A 46 12.56 -10.98 -7.40
CA GLY A 46 13.35 -10.73 -6.20
C GLY A 46 12.73 -9.70 -5.26
N TRP A 47 11.40 -9.64 -5.20
CA TRP A 47 10.67 -8.75 -4.32
C TRP A 47 10.39 -9.41 -2.97
N THR A 48 10.71 -8.75 -1.88
CA THR A 48 10.45 -9.21 -0.51
C THR A 48 9.07 -8.74 -0.06
N LEU A 49 8.18 -9.64 0.37
CA LEU A 49 6.87 -9.25 0.91
C LEU A 49 7.02 -8.55 2.27
N VAL A 50 6.31 -7.43 2.44
CA VAL A 50 6.32 -6.67 3.69
C VAL A 50 4.94 -6.63 4.34
N MET A 51 3.91 -6.28 3.57
CA MET A 51 2.55 -6.16 4.09
C MET A 51 1.50 -6.63 3.08
N LYS A 52 0.39 -7.14 3.63
CA LYS A 52 -0.85 -7.49 2.93
C LYS A 52 -2.03 -6.91 3.71
N ILE A 53 -2.85 -6.10 3.04
CA ILE A 53 -3.89 -5.28 3.68
C ILE A 53 -5.23 -5.59 3.03
N ASP A 54 -6.16 -6.10 3.83
CA ASP A 54 -7.55 -6.26 3.40
C ASP A 54 -8.27 -4.92 3.55
N GLY A 55 -8.66 -4.31 2.43
CA GLY A 55 -9.39 -3.05 2.41
C GLY A 55 -10.73 -3.08 3.14
N SER A 56 -11.31 -4.25 3.37
CA SER A 56 -12.54 -4.41 4.14
C SER A 56 -12.31 -4.45 5.65
N SER A 57 -11.08 -4.68 6.09
CA SER A 57 -10.73 -4.83 7.50
C SER A 57 -10.41 -3.48 8.16
N SER A 58 -10.58 -3.41 9.49
CA SER A 58 -10.16 -2.29 10.31
C SER A 58 -8.69 -2.35 10.75
N ILE A 59 -8.04 -3.52 10.62
CA ILE A 59 -6.74 -3.82 11.25
C ILE A 59 -5.63 -2.87 10.80
N PHE A 60 -5.58 -2.54 9.52
CA PHE A 60 -4.54 -1.66 8.96
C PHE A 60 -5.08 -0.31 8.48
N LYS A 61 -6.19 0.19 9.05
CA LYS A 61 -6.60 1.59 8.81
C LYS A 61 -5.50 2.57 9.22
N TYR A 62 -5.58 3.82 8.75
CA TYR A 62 -4.56 4.86 8.97
C TYR A 62 -4.07 4.96 10.43
N SER A 63 -4.99 4.96 11.39
CA SER A 63 -4.71 5.13 12.82
C SER A 63 -4.21 3.88 13.52
N SER A 64 -4.08 2.76 12.81
CA SER A 64 -3.60 1.51 13.39
C SER A 64 -2.18 1.66 13.94
N SER A 65 -1.96 1.19 15.16
CA SER A 65 -0.63 1.16 15.78
C SER A 65 0.33 0.25 15.01
N TYR A 66 -0.16 -0.68 14.18
CA TYR A 66 0.68 -1.49 13.31
C TYR A 66 1.50 -0.64 12.32
N TRP A 67 1.13 0.60 12.02
CA TRP A 67 1.96 1.47 11.17
C TRP A 67 3.18 2.05 11.91
N THR A 68 3.06 2.23 13.23
CA THR A 68 4.04 2.93 14.06
C THR A 68 4.75 2.02 15.06
N SER A 69 4.37 0.74 15.13
CA SER A 69 4.98 -0.26 16.00
C SER A 69 5.93 -1.21 15.25
N ARG A 70 6.81 -1.87 15.99
CA ARG A 70 7.58 -3.03 15.54
C ARG A 70 6.89 -4.37 15.86
N SER A 71 5.55 -4.38 15.83
CA SER A 71 4.77 -5.63 15.96
C SER A 71 4.45 -6.24 14.60
N THR A 72 4.35 -7.58 14.56
CA THR A 72 3.90 -8.33 13.39
C THR A 72 2.40 -8.59 13.44
N TYR A 73 1.82 -8.98 12.31
CA TYR A 73 0.48 -9.54 12.23
C TYR A 73 0.48 -10.67 11.22
N GLY A 74 0.06 -11.87 11.60
CA GLY A 74 0.06 -13.04 10.71
C GLY A 74 1.46 -13.46 10.24
N ASP A 75 2.54 -13.04 10.90
CA ASP A 75 3.93 -13.39 10.53
C ASP A 75 4.33 -14.78 11.03
N ASN A 76 3.62 -15.80 10.56
CA ASN A 76 3.84 -17.21 10.81
C ASN A 76 3.96 -17.99 9.48
N ALA A 77 4.26 -19.29 9.54
CA ALA A 77 4.42 -20.13 8.36
C ALA A 77 3.20 -20.05 7.42
N TYR A 78 1.98 -20.07 7.98
CA TYR A 78 0.76 -19.90 7.21
C TYR A 78 0.79 -18.57 6.44
N GLY A 79 0.93 -17.43 7.12
CA GLY A 79 0.89 -16.11 6.49
C GLY A 79 1.98 -15.86 5.44
N ARG A 80 3.19 -16.41 5.66
CA ARG A 80 4.32 -16.33 4.73
C ARG A 80 4.09 -17.18 3.47
N ASN A 81 3.50 -18.37 3.58
CA ASN A 81 3.46 -19.33 2.46
C ASN A 81 2.49 -18.99 1.31
N GLY A 82 1.52 -18.10 1.50
CA GLY A 82 0.49 -17.90 0.47
C GLY A 82 0.71 -16.69 -0.43
N GLY A 83 1.90 -16.08 -0.39
CA GLY A 83 2.28 -15.03 -1.33
C GLY A 83 1.28 -13.88 -1.39
N LEU A 84 0.85 -13.54 -2.61
CA LEU A 84 -0.11 -12.47 -2.91
C LEU A 84 -1.58 -12.95 -2.85
N ASP A 85 -1.94 -13.62 -1.77
CA ASP A 85 -3.31 -14.06 -1.46
C ASP A 85 -4.14 -12.99 -0.73
N ASN A 86 -5.29 -13.38 -0.20
CA ASN A 86 -6.25 -12.48 0.46
C ASN A 86 -6.07 -12.42 2.00
N ARG A 87 -4.96 -12.89 2.55
CA ARG A 87 -4.73 -12.88 4.01
C ARG A 87 -4.00 -11.62 4.44
N GLN A 88 -4.40 -11.06 5.57
CA GLN A 88 -3.71 -9.93 6.18
C GLN A 88 -2.35 -10.34 6.77
N TYR A 89 -1.34 -9.50 6.56
CA TYR A 89 0.03 -9.79 6.95
C TYR A 89 0.80 -8.49 7.19
N LYS A 90 1.60 -8.47 8.25
CA LYS A 90 2.70 -7.52 8.46
C LYS A 90 3.89 -8.31 8.98
N GLY A 91 4.91 -8.42 8.15
CA GLY A 91 6.14 -9.12 8.49
C GLY A 91 7.12 -8.27 9.27
N SER A 92 8.07 -8.92 9.93
CA SER A 92 9.24 -8.24 10.53
C SER A 92 10.12 -7.50 9.51
N THR A 93 10.03 -7.85 8.22
CA THR A 93 10.64 -7.10 7.11
C THR A 93 10.23 -5.62 7.09
N TYR A 94 9.09 -5.26 7.67
CA TYR A 94 8.61 -3.88 7.77
C TYR A 94 9.61 -2.92 8.45
N TRP A 95 10.36 -3.39 9.45
CA TRP A 95 11.37 -2.57 10.15
C TRP A 95 12.80 -3.11 10.06
N ARG A 96 12.99 -4.27 9.43
CA ARG A 96 14.31 -4.95 9.34
C ARG A 96 14.95 -4.90 7.97
N THR A 97 14.22 -4.51 6.93
CA THR A 97 14.71 -4.61 5.54
C THR A 97 14.89 -3.23 4.93
N SER A 98 16.13 -2.90 4.56
CA SER A 98 16.43 -1.76 3.70
C SER A 98 16.13 -2.09 2.24
N PHE A 99 15.81 -1.07 1.46
CA PHE A 99 15.41 -1.22 0.06
C PHE A 99 15.70 0.03 -0.76
N LYS A 100 15.66 -0.13 -2.08
CA LYS A 100 15.80 0.94 -3.09
C LYS A 100 14.52 1.13 -3.90
N GLU A 101 13.69 0.10 -3.99
CA GLU A 101 12.44 0.12 -4.74
C GLU A 101 11.28 -0.41 -3.91
N ILE A 102 10.09 0.13 -4.18
CA ILE A 102 8.83 -0.33 -3.62
C ILE A 102 7.95 -0.79 -4.77
N CYS A 103 7.30 -1.94 -4.61
CA CYS A 103 6.24 -2.44 -5.46
C CYS A 103 4.93 -2.38 -4.67
N VAL A 104 3.96 -1.64 -5.21
CA VAL A 104 2.61 -1.53 -4.65
C VAL A 104 1.67 -2.27 -5.57
N GLY A 105 0.88 -3.18 -5.00
CA GLY A 105 -0.13 -3.94 -5.72
C GLY A 105 -1.50 -3.85 -5.08
N MET A 106 -2.56 -3.96 -5.90
CA MET A 106 -3.93 -4.14 -5.46
C MET A 106 -4.61 -5.23 -6.27
N LYS A 107 -5.27 -6.16 -5.58
CA LYS A 107 -6.16 -7.15 -6.17
C LYS A 107 -7.60 -6.70 -5.97
N TYR A 108 -8.28 -6.44 -7.09
CA TYR A 108 -9.66 -5.97 -7.15
C TYR A 108 -10.39 -6.65 -8.31
N GLY A 109 -11.60 -7.16 -8.08
CA GLY A 109 -12.34 -7.94 -9.08
C GLY A 109 -11.55 -9.17 -9.59
N GLY A 110 -10.83 -9.84 -8.70
CA GLY A 110 -9.97 -10.99 -9.03
C GLY A 110 -8.66 -10.65 -9.75
N ARG A 111 -8.46 -9.41 -10.21
CA ARG A 111 -7.27 -9.00 -10.97
C ARG A 111 -6.27 -8.25 -10.08
N LEU A 112 -5.03 -8.72 -10.09
CA LEU A 112 -3.90 -8.01 -9.47
C LEU A 112 -3.32 -7.01 -10.45
N ARG A 113 -3.24 -5.74 -10.05
CA ARG A 113 -2.52 -4.69 -10.76
C ARG A 113 -1.49 -4.09 -9.80
N ALA A 114 -0.31 -3.78 -10.31
CA ALA A 114 0.77 -3.25 -9.50
C ALA A 114 1.60 -2.25 -10.30
N PHE A 115 2.41 -1.48 -9.60
CA PHE A 115 3.51 -0.73 -10.18
C PHE A 115 4.67 -0.65 -9.17
N SER A 116 5.87 -0.40 -9.67
CA SER A 116 7.05 -0.16 -8.83
C SER A 116 7.65 1.23 -9.07
N PHE A 117 8.24 1.81 -8.03
CA PHE A 117 8.97 3.08 -8.09
C PHE A 117 10.19 3.05 -7.17
N SER A 118 11.20 3.88 -7.48
CA SER A 118 12.38 4.02 -6.64
C SER A 118 12.09 4.91 -5.44
N TYR A 119 12.42 4.42 -4.25
CA TYR A 119 12.34 5.17 -3.00
C TYR A 119 13.30 4.53 -1.98
N PRO A 120 14.58 4.91 -1.95
CA PRO A 120 15.55 4.34 -1.01
C PRO A 120 15.21 4.64 0.45
N ALA A 121 15.21 3.60 1.29
CA ALA A 121 15.02 3.75 2.74
C ALA A 121 15.66 2.61 3.53
N THR A 122 15.88 2.84 4.82
CA THR A 122 16.37 1.83 5.77
C THR A 122 15.30 0.82 6.16
N SER A 123 14.02 1.23 6.19
CA SER A 123 12.86 0.36 6.33
C SER A 123 11.55 1.11 6.05
N LEU A 124 10.42 0.39 5.91
CA LEU A 124 9.11 1.04 5.80
C LEU A 124 8.68 1.66 7.13
N TYR A 125 9.10 1.07 8.25
CA TYR A 125 8.93 1.67 9.57
C TYR A 125 9.53 3.07 9.62
N ASP A 126 10.76 3.28 9.13
CA ASP A 126 11.43 4.59 9.19
C ASP A 126 10.78 5.64 8.26
N LEU A 127 10.02 5.20 7.24
CA LEU A 127 9.24 6.09 6.39
C LEU A 127 7.87 6.47 6.96
N ILE A 128 7.33 5.65 7.87
CA ILE A 128 5.92 5.77 8.29
C ILE A 128 5.78 6.14 9.77
N ALA A 129 6.62 5.59 10.64
CA ALA A 129 6.41 5.60 12.09
C ALA A 129 6.42 6.99 12.71
N ASP A 130 7.19 7.93 12.16
CA ASP A 130 7.26 9.31 12.64
C ASP A 130 6.08 10.18 12.21
N GLY A 131 5.16 9.65 11.41
CA GLY A 131 3.97 10.36 10.93
C GLY A 131 4.23 11.50 9.95
N LYS A 132 5.48 11.73 9.53
CA LYS A 132 5.82 12.85 8.64
C LYS A 132 5.42 12.55 7.19
N TYR A 133 4.84 13.55 6.54
CA TYR A 133 4.55 13.50 5.11
C TYR A 133 5.84 13.40 4.31
N ARG A 134 5.86 12.51 3.32
CA ARG A 134 6.98 12.39 2.36
C ARG A 134 6.41 12.17 0.96
N GLN A 135 6.75 13.05 0.03
CA GLN A 135 6.20 13.02 -1.32
C GLN A 135 6.75 11.86 -2.16
N THR A 136 5.89 11.26 -2.99
CA THR A 136 6.29 10.39 -4.11
C THR A 136 6.13 11.13 -5.44
N HIS A 137 6.70 10.57 -6.51
CA HIS A 137 6.60 11.11 -7.88
C HIS A 137 6.07 10.04 -8.84
N VAL A 138 5.02 9.32 -8.42
CA VAL A 138 4.42 8.20 -9.17
C VAL A 138 3.38 8.73 -10.17
N GLY A 139 2.65 9.77 -9.79
CA GLY A 139 1.64 10.42 -10.62
C GLY A 139 0.26 9.77 -10.54
N ARG A 140 -0.77 10.61 -10.72
CA ARG A 140 -2.19 10.25 -10.63
C ARG A 140 -2.57 9.05 -11.49
N ALA A 141 -2.10 9.00 -12.73
CA ALA A 141 -2.45 7.94 -13.68
C ALA A 141 -1.98 6.55 -13.20
N GLN A 142 -0.76 6.46 -12.65
CA GLN A 142 -0.22 5.21 -12.13
C GLN A 142 -0.98 4.76 -10.88
N TRP A 143 -1.25 5.67 -9.95
CA TRP A 143 -2.12 5.39 -8.80
C TRP A 143 -3.49 4.87 -9.21
N LYS A 144 -4.18 5.57 -10.14
CA LYS A 144 -5.48 5.14 -10.67
C LYS A 144 -5.43 3.78 -11.38
N SER A 145 -4.29 3.40 -11.95
CA SER A 145 -4.14 2.13 -12.66
C SER A 145 -4.29 0.89 -11.75
N LEU A 146 -4.11 1.02 -10.44
CA LEU A 146 -4.24 -0.09 -9.48
C LEU A 146 -5.65 -0.68 -9.43
N ILE A 147 -6.68 0.13 -9.68
CA ILE A 147 -8.08 -0.30 -9.69
C ILE A 147 -8.73 0.14 -11.01
N SER A 148 -9.22 -0.82 -11.78
CA SER A 148 -9.99 -0.56 -12.99
C SER A 148 -11.26 0.23 -12.63
N GLY A 149 -11.47 1.37 -13.29
CA GLY A 149 -12.60 2.25 -12.98
C GLY A 149 -12.46 2.99 -11.66
N SER A 150 -11.23 3.19 -11.15
CA SER A 150 -10.98 4.08 -10.00
C SER A 150 -11.46 5.51 -10.28
N SER A 151 -11.85 6.19 -9.21
CA SER A 151 -12.42 7.54 -9.24
C SER A 151 -11.68 8.44 -8.26
N LEU A 152 -11.48 9.70 -8.61
CA LEU A 152 -10.85 10.71 -7.75
C LEU A 152 -11.42 12.09 -8.11
N GLN A 153 -11.53 13.00 -7.15
CA GLN A 153 -11.75 14.41 -7.46
C GLN A 153 -10.57 14.95 -8.31
N ARG A 154 -10.82 15.99 -9.11
CA ARG A 154 -9.99 16.31 -10.28
C ARG A 154 -8.68 17.04 -9.97
N ASN A 155 -8.60 17.79 -8.89
CA ASN A 155 -7.60 18.87 -8.78
C ASN A 155 -6.42 18.51 -7.88
N CYS A 156 -6.54 18.56 -6.55
CA CYS A 156 -5.42 18.15 -5.70
C CYS A 156 -4.94 16.74 -6.06
N ASN A 157 -3.63 16.56 -6.15
CA ASN A 157 -3.00 15.27 -6.44
C ASN A 157 -1.87 15.00 -5.44
N LYS A 158 -2.12 15.25 -4.14
CA LYS A 158 -1.11 15.04 -3.10
C LYS A 158 -0.87 13.55 -2.96
N GLU A 159 0.34 13.12 -3.27
CA GLU A 159 0.78 11.73 -3.17
C GLU A 159 1.96 11.55 -2.22
N GLY A 160 2.12 10.34 -1.73
CA GLY A 160 3.24 9.94 -0.89
C GLY A 160 2.85 9.21 0.40
N PHE A 161 3.75 9.29 1.38
CA PHE A 161 3.60 8.67 2.70
C PHE A 161 2.95 9.62 3.70
N ASN A 162 2.19 9.06 4.66
CA ASN A 162 1.57 9.77 5.78
C ASN A 162 0.81 11.05 5.36
N ILE A 163 -0.09 10.93 4.39
CA ILE A 163 -0.90 12.05 3.95
C ILE A 163 -2.00 12.29 4.99
N TYR A 164 -1.91 13.44 5.67
CA TYR A 164 -2.85 13.87 6.68
C TYR A 164 -3.04 15.39 6.59
N VAL A 165 -4.31 15.81 6.60
CA VAL A 165 -4.72 17.22 6.54
C VAL A 165 -5.85 17.53 7.52
N GLY A 166 -6.20 16.57 8.37
CA GLY A 166 -7.30 16.66 9.33
C GLY A 166 -7.99 15.31 9.53
N SER A 167 -8.67 15.17 10.67
CA SER A 167 -9.38 13.93 11.02
C SER A 167 -10.65 13.71 10.20
N HIS A 168 -11.26 14.79 9.71
CA HIS A 168 -12.49 14.78 8.92
C HIS A 168 -12.26 14.42 7.45
N HIS A 169 -11.07 14.72 6.92
CA HIS A 169 -10.72 14.46 5.53
C HIS A 169 -10.07 13.09 5.35
N THR A 170 -10.01 12.71 4.09
CA THR A 170 -9.35 11.50 3.66
C THR A 170 -7.86 11.55 3.96
N ARG A 171 -7.33 10.45 4.48
CA ARG A 171 -5.91 10.26 4.81
C ARG A 171 -5.44 8.87 4.40
N VAL A 172 -4.18 8.75 4.02
CA VAL A 172 -3.56 7.48 3.58
C VAL A 172 -2.12 7.37 4.09
N ARG A 173 -1.68 6.16 4.43
CA ARG A 173 -0.29 5.90 4.83
C ARG A 173 0.65 5.85 3.64
N LEU A 174 0.16 5.37 2.50
CA LEU A 174 0.84 5.43 1.21
C LEU A 174 -0.23 5.50 0.11
N GLY A 175 -0.20 6.53 -0.73
CA GLY A 175 -1.17 6.65 -1.81
C GLY A 175 -1.26 8.06 -2.36
N LEU A 176 -2.42 8.38 -2.92
CA LEU A 176 -2.78 9.70 -3.41
C LEU A 176 -4.14 10.09 -2.86
N VAL A 177 -4.27 11.35 -2.43
CA VAL A 177 -5.54 11.98 -2.07
C VAL A 177 -5.86 13.12 -3.03
N ALA A 178 -7.15 13.40 -3.21
CA ALA A 178 -7.63 14.46 -4.09
C ALA A 178 -8.90 15.15 -3.56
N ASN A 179 -9.07 16.41 -3.95
CA ASN A 179 -10.29 17.22 -3.85
C ASN A 179 -10.49 18.06 -5.13
N GLU A 180 -11.59 18.80 -5.17
CA GLU A 180 -11.94 19.76 -6.22
C GLU A 180 -11.23 21.10 -6.06
N GLN A 181 -10.61 21.39 -4.92
CA GLN A 181 -9.76 22.58 -4.77
C GLN A 181 -8.32 22.29 -5.22
N ASN A 182 -7.56 23.36 -5.47
CA ASN A 182 -6.15 23.27 -5.83
C ASN A 182 -5.22 23.08 -4.62
N ASP A 183 -5.66 23.39 -3.40
CA ASP A 183 -4.79 23.55 -2.23
C ASP A 183 -4.69 22.32 -1.30
N CYS A 184 -5.27 21.17 -1.68
CA CYS A 184 -5.14 19.90 -0.97
C CYS A 184 -5.52 19.91 0.52
N LYS A 185 -6.28 20.91 1.00
CA LYS A 185 -6.62 21.03 2.43
C LYS A 185 -7.84 20.21 2.84
N SER A 186 -8.71 19.86 1.89
CA SER A 186 -9.97 19.16 2.12
C SER A 186 -10.18 17.93 1.20
N PRO A 187 -9.23 16.99 1.09
CA PRO A 187 -9.37 15.79 0.27
C PRO A 187 -10.52 14.90 0.72
N ASP A 188 -11.38 14.53 -0.23
CA ASP A 188 -12.54 13.67 -0.03
C ASP A 188 -12.49 12.40 -0.88
N SER A 189 -11.38 12.20 -1.59
CA SER A 189 -11.10 11.01 -2.38
C SER A 189 -9.66 10.54 -2.20
N PHE A 190 -9.45 9.23 -2.30
CA PHE A 190 -8.12 8.62 -2.33
C PHE A 190 -8.06 7.37 -3.16
N ILE A 191 -6.85 7.02 -3.55
CA ILE A 191 -6.46 5.64 -3.87
C ILE A 191 -5.15 5.33 -3.15
N GLY A 192 -5.11 4.23 -2.39
CA GLY A 192 -3.98 3.99 -1.51
C GLY A 192 -4.20 2.92 -0.44
N LEU A 193 -3.23 2.85 0.47
CA LEU A 193 -3.10 1.87 1.53
C LEU A 193 -3.06 2.58 2.89
N GLY A 194 -3.59 1.93 3.92
CA GLY A 194 -3.66 2.50 5.26
C GLY A 194 -4.53 3.72 5.33
N ALA A 195 -5.75 3.63 4.80
CA ALA A 195 -6.65 4.77 4.68
C ALA A 195 -7.59 4.95 5.88
N GLY A 196 -8.17 6.14 5.98
CA GLY A 196 -9.17 6.51 6.99
C GLY A 196 -9.73 7.92 6.77
N GLY A 197 -10.65 8.33 7.65
CA GLY A 197 -11.32 9.64 7.55
C GLY A 197 -12.41 9.70 6.47
N GLY A 198 -12.92 10.91 6.19
CA GLY A 198 -13.61 11.24 4.94
C GLY A 198 -15.01 10.68 4.73
N LEU A 199 -15.82 10.40 5.76
CA LEU A 199 -17.17 9.84 5.52
C LEU A 199 -18.29 10.37 6.40
N ASN A 200 -18.03 10.60 7.69
CA ASN A 200 -19.09 11.06 8.60
C ASN A 200 -19.53 12.50 8.30
N TYR A 201 -18.65 13.31 7.69
CA TYR A 201 -18.94 14.69 7.30
C TYR A 201 -19.55 14.80 5.88
N LEU A 202 -19.20 13.88 4.97
CA LEU A 202 -19.51 14.01 3.54
C LEU A 202 -20.92 13.62 3.14
N TRP A 203 -21.63 12.83 3.95
CA TRP A 203 -23.03 12.46 3.67
C TRP A 203 -23.92 13.70 3.49
N GLN A 204 -23.74 14.72 4.34
CA GLN A 204 -24.55 15.95 4.33
C GLN A 204 -24.23 16.85 3.13
N TRP A 205 -22.98 16.91 2.69
CA TRP A 205 -22.51 17.87 1.68
C TRP A 205 -22.42 17.29 0.27
N CYS A 206 -22.07 16.01 0.16
CA CYS A 206 -21.83 15.36 -1.13
C CYS A 206 -22.99 14.48 -1.59
N ARG A 207 -24.15 14.56 -0.92
CA ARG A 207 -25.37 13.78 -1.19
C ARG A 207 -25.08 12.28 -1.41
N SER A 208 -24.14 11.76 -0.62
CA SER A 208 -23.67 10.39 -0.72
C SER A 208 -24.50 9.52 0.20
N ASN A 209 -25.37 8.65 -0.32
CA ASN A 209 -26.17 7.70 0.47
C ASN A 209 -25.34 6.54 1.08
N SER A 210 -24.01 6.66 1.09
CA SER A 210 -23.10 5.63 1.56
C SER A 210 -22.75 5.86 3.04
N HIS A 211 -23.48 5.20 3.95
CA HIS A 211 -23.09 5.03 5.37
C HIS A 211 -21.92 4.05 5.57
N THR A 212 -21.13 3.77 4.53
CA THR A 212 -20.11 2.73 4.59
C THR A 212 -18.77 3.32 5.01
N SER A 213 -18.16 2.77 6.07
CA SER A 213 -16.84 3.20 6.55
C SER A 213 -15.75 3.10 5.47
N ALA A 214 -14.70 3.91 5.61
CA ALA A 214 -13.65 4.05 4.60
C ALA A 214 -12.92 2.72 4.54
N ASN A 215 -12.65 2.24 3.34
CA ASN A 215 -11.81 1.08 3.14
C ASN A 215 -10.41 1.36 3.70
N ALA A 216 -9.72 0.33 4.23
CA ALA A 216 -8.34 0.46 4.69
C ALA A 216 -7.34 0.50 3.52
N ALA A 217 -7.71 -0.07 2.38
CA ALA A 217 -6.95 -0.06 1.16
C ALA A 217 -7.86 -0.21 -0.06
N GLY A 218 -7.56 0.55 -1.10
CA GLY A 218 -8.35 0.60 -2.32
C GLY A 218 -8.63 2.03 -2.76
N ASN A 219 -9.85 2.32 -3.21
CA ASN A 219 -10.24 3.61 -3.75
C ASN A 219 -11.56 4.09 -3.13
N LEU A 220 -11.55 5.32 -2.61
CA LEU A 220 -12.74 6.04 -2.19
C LEU A 220 -12.85 7.32 -3.01
N ALA A 221 -14.05 7.62 -3.50
CA ALA A 221 -14.32 8.88 -4.18
C ALA A 221 -15.76 9.30 -3.97
N GLN A 222 -15.97 10.59 -3.72
CA GLN A 222 -17.28 11.21 -3.58
C GLN A 222 -17.24 12.62 -4.19
N CYS A 223 -18.30 13.42 -3.99
CA CYS A 223 -18.28 14.86 -4.25
C CYS A 223 -17.91 15.24 -5.71
N GLY A 224 -18.55 14.59 -6.69
CA GLY A 224 -18.34 14.92 -8.11
C GLY A 224 -17.01 14.41 -8.70
N ALA A 225 -16.45 13.34 -8.12
CA ALA A 225 -15.26 12.66 -8.62
C ALA A 225 -15.37 12.20 -10.08
N ASP A 226 -14.22 12.06 -10.73
CA ASP A 226 -14.09 11.89 -12.18
C ASP A 226 -14.72 10.60 -12.76
N ASN A 227 -15.00 9.60 -11.92
CA ASN A 227 -15.70 8.37 -12.31
C ASN A 227 -16.81 7.99 -11.30
N GLY A 228 -17.49 9.00 -10.78
CA GLY A 228 -18.61 8.86 -9.85
C GLY A 228 -18.19 8.40 -8.44
N ASN A 229 -19.19 8.14 -7.60
CA ASN A 229 -18.95 7.70 -6.22
C ASN A 229 -18.40 6.27 -6.19
N LYS A 230 -17.35 6.05 -5.38
CA LYS A 230 -16.68 4.74 -5.21
C LYS A 230 -16.32 4.49 -3.76
N ASN A 231 -16.43 3.23 -3.32
CA ASN A 231 -15.79 2.70 -2.11
C ASN A 231 -15.27 1.29 -2.42
N ALA A 232 -14.31 1.21 -3.35
CA ALA A 232 -13.72 -0.03 -3.82
C ALA A 232 -12.70 -0.53 -2.80
N ARG A 233 -13.02 -1.63 -2.12
CA ARG A 233 -12.12 -2.35 -1.19
C ARG A 233 -11.25 -3.31 -2.00
N ALA A 234 -9.93 -3.16 -1.90
CA ALA A 234 -8.97 -4.05 -2.56
C ALA A 234 -8.14 -4.79 -1.52
N MET A 235 -7.60 -5.95 -1.92
CA MET A 235 -6.50 -6.56 -1.19
C MET A 235 -5.20 -5.91 -1.67
N ALA A 236 -4.51 -5.19 -0.82
CA ALA A 236 -3.30 -4.46 -1.18
C ALA A 236 -2.02 -5.13 -0.67
N TYR A 237 -0.93 -4.93 -1.41
CA TYR A 237 0.37 -5.55 -1.16
C TYR A 237 1.45 -4.49 -1.19
N ILE A 238 2.40 -4.59 -0.26
CA ILE A 238 3.65 -3.83 -0.31
C ILE A 238 4.80 -4.83 -0.33
N LEU A 239 5.61 -4.72 -1.38
CA LEU A 239 6.87 -5.45 -1.51
C LEU A 239 8.02 -4.47 -1.69
N VAL A 240 9.21 -4.87 -1.27
CA VAL A 240 10.42 -4.04 -1.35
C VAL A 240 11.59 -4.81 -1.92
N ARG A 241 12.55 -4.08 -2.49
CA ARG A 241 13.72 -4.65 -3.14
C ARG A 241 14.94 -3.76 -3.05
#